data_AF-T0G9L6-F1
#
_entry.id   AF-T0G9L6-F1
#
_cell.length_a   1.000
_cell.length_b   1.000
_cell.length_c   1.000
_cell.angle_alpha   90.00
_cell.angle_beta   90.00
_cell.angle_gamma   90.00
#
_symmetry.space_group_name_H-M   'P 1'
#
loop_
_entity.id
_entity.type
_entity.pdbx_description
1 polymer ?
#
loop_
_entity_poly.entity_id
_entity_poly.type
_entity_poly.pdbx_seq_one_letter_code
_entity_poly.pdbx_strand_id
1 'polypeptide(L)'
;MLRPAAFKARKKNAPRPEWKVATAYLQWLRGRPCYLEGHRCGGCGDAEPPRHTPVEAAHVDHGGDKGMQTKASDRFAIPLCQRHHDEQHGKVGSFSQRGGWKSFELKYGFDARKVADAYWKAWPGRRAWEENQ
;
A
#
# COMPACT_ATOMS: atom_id res chain seq x y z
N MET A 1 2.29 -39.26 -1.32
CA MET A 1 2.36 -38.42 -2.53
C MET A 1 1.09 -37.59 -2.63
N LEU A 2 1.19 -36.27 -2.90
CA LEU A 2 0.01 -35.40 -3.05
C LEU A 2 -0.67 -35.64 -4.40
N ARG A 3 -2.01 -35.63 -4.44
CA ARG A 3 -2.80 -35.80 -5.68
C ARG A 3 -2.65 -34.56 -6.57
N PRO A 4 -2.66 -34.67 -7.91
CA PRO A 4 -2.58 -33.51 -8.82
C PRO A 4 -3.61 -32.40 -8.54
N ALA A 5 -4.78 -32.77 -8.02
CA ALA A 5 -5.82 -31.82 -7.61
C ALA A 5 -5.39 -30.85 -6.50
N ALA A 6 -4.39 -31.20 -5.69
CA ALA A 6 -3.84 -30.32 -4.65
C ALA A 6 -3.15 -29.07 -5.24
N PHE A 7 -2.69 -29.14 -6.49
CA PHE A 7 -2.03 -28.03 -7.19
C PHE A 7 -3.00 -27.21 -8.05
N LYS A 8 -4.26 -27.64 -8.20
CA LYS A 8 -5.26 -26.91 -9.00
C LYS A 8 -5.90 -25.80 -8.18
N ALA A 9 -5.72 -24.55 -8.61
CA ALA A 9 -6.38 -23.42 -7.98
C ALA A 9 -7.91 -23.59 -8.00
N ARG A 10 -8.56 -23.47 -6.84
CA ARG A 10 -10.03 -23.57 -6.71
C ARG A 10 -10.78 -22.41 -7.38
N LYS A 11 -10.13 -21.25 -7.51
CA LYS A 11 -10.67 -20.03 -8.13
C LYS A 11 -9.58 -19.39 -8.97
N LYS A 12 -9.93 -18.95 -10.19
CA LYS A 12 -9.08 -18.08 -11.01
C LYS A 12 -9.47 -16.64 -10.70
N ASN A 13 -8.56 -15.85 -10.13
CA ASN A 13 -8.78 -14.41 -9.98
C ASN A 13 -8.75 -13.77 -11.36
N ALA A 14 -9.61 -12.76 -11.59
CA ALA A 14 -9.54 -11.98 -12.81
C ALA A 14 -8.14 -11.34 -12.93
N PRO A 15 -7.51 -11.36 -14.12
CA PRO A 15 -6.24 -10.68 -14.32
C PRO A 15 -6.42 -9.18 -14.06
N ARG A 16 -5.40 -8.54 -13.47
CA ARG A 16 -5.37 -7.08 -13.39
C ARG A 16 -5.06 -6.53 -14.78
N PRO A 17 -5.81 -5.54 -15.29
CA PRO A 17 -5.46 -4.91 -16.55
C PRO A 17 -4.13 -4.17 -16.42
N GLU A 18 -3.38 -4.09 -17.52
CA GLU A 18 -2.01 -3.56 -17.56
C GLU A 18 -1.92 -2.11 -17.06
N TRP A 19 -2.87 -1.26 -17.45
CA TRP A 19 -2.99 0.13 -16.98
C TRP A 19 -3.17 0.30 -15.46
N LYS A 20 -3.45 -0.79 -14.72
CA LYS A 20 -3.49 -0.77 -13.25
C LYS A 20 -2.18 -1.21 -12.61
N VAL A 21 -1.22 -1.74 -13.38
CA VAL A 21 -0.03 -2.42 -12.88
C VAL A 21 1.22 -1.60 -13.18
N ALA A 22 1.88 -1.12 -12.13
CA ALA A 22 3.10 -0.32 -12.21
C ALA A 22 4.13 -0.92 -11.24
N THR A 23 4.66 -2.10 -11.57
CA THR A 23 5.58 -2.84 -10.70
C THR A 23 6.85 -2.05 -10.36
N ALA A 24 7.40 -1.32 -11.33
CA ALA A 24 8.54 -0.42 -11.13
C ALA A 24 8.23 0.73 -10.15
N TYR A 25 7.00 1.25 -10.16
CA TYR A 25 6.54 2.24 -9.17
C TYR A 25 6.47 1.63 -7.77
N LEU A 26 5.88 0.43 -7.62
CA LEU A 26 5.82 -0.25 -6.33
C LEU A 26 7.23 -0.55 -5.79
N GLN A 27 8.19 -0.92 -6.64
CA GLN A 27 9.59 -1.07 -6.21
C GLN A 27 10.21 0.27 -5.79
N TRP A 28 9.98 1.33 -6.56
CA TRP A 28 10.48 2.66 -6.22
C TRP A 28 9.96 3.18 -4.88
N LEU A 29 8.68 2.90 -4.56
CA LEU A 29 8.06 3.20 -3.27
C LEU A 29 8.73 2.48 -2.10
N ARG A 30 9.03 1.19 -2.24
CA ARG A 30 9.70 0.41 -1.17
C ARG A 30 11.11 0.91 -0.85
N GLY A 31 11.72 1.69 -1.74
CA GLY A 31 12.99 2.38 -1.51
C GLY A 31 12.85 3.80 -0.92
N ARG A 32 11.63 4.25 -0.60
CA ARG A 32 11.38 5.51 0.11
C ARG A 32 11.24 5.26 1.60
N PRO A 33 11.46 6.26 2.46
CA PRO A 33 11.08 6.15 3.86
C PRO A 33 9.56 6.02 4.02
N CYS A 34 9.13 5.56 5.19
CA CYS A 34 7.71 5.53 5.52
C CYS A 34 7.15 6.96 5.46
N TYR A 35 5.96 7.13 4.88
CA TYR A 35 5.28 8.43 4.86
C TYR A 35 5.06 9.03 6.26
N LEU A 36 4.96 8.20 7.29
CA LEU A 36 4.79 8.62 8.69
C LEU A 36 6.11 8.74 9.46
N GLU A 37 7.25 8.74 8.78
CA GLU A 37 8.53 9.06 9.42
C GLU A 37 8.51 10.48 10.01
N GLY A 38 8.99 10.64 11.24
CA GLY A 38 8.94 11.93 11.96
C GLY A 38 7.54 12.41 12.35
N HIS A 39 6.49 11.59 12.17
CA HIS A 39 5.14 11.98 12.49
C HIS A 39 4.91 12.04 14.01
N ARG A 40 4.30 13.14 14.47
CA ARG A 40 4.10 13.48 15.89
C ARG A 40 3.25 12.46 16.67
N CYS A 41 2.34 11.77 15.98
CA CYS A 41 1.39 10.82 16.57
C CYS A 41 1.91 9.36 16.66
N GLY A 42 3.22 9.17 16.84
CA GLY A 42 3.86 7.85 16.92
C GLY A 42 4.52 7.44 15.60
N GLY A 43 5.50 8.25 15.19
CA GLY A 43 6.31 8.03 13.99
C GLY A 43 7.07 6.71 14.03
N CYS A 44 7.79 6.43 12.94
CA CYS A 44 8.54 5.17 12.79
C CYS A 44 9.65 4.96 13.84
N GLY A 45 9.98 5.97 14.65
CA GLY A 45 11.13 5.99 15.57
C GLY A 45 10.84 5.86 17.07
N ASP A 46 9.60 6.02 17.55
CA ASP A 46 9.38 6.16 19.02
C ASP A 46 9.04 4.84 19.74
N ALA A 47 8.99 3.70 19.03
CA ALA A 47 8.81 2.41 19.68
C ALA A 47 10.14 1.72 19.86
N GLU A 48 10.46 1.33 21.10
CA GLU A 48 11.55 0.41 21.42
C GLU A 48 11.14 -1.05 21.11
N PRO A 49 11.97 -1.83 20.39
CA PRO A 49 13.12 -1.38 19.60
C PRO A 49 12.66 -0.63 18.34
N PRO A 50 13.41 0.38 17.84
CA PRO A 50 13.08 1.16 16.66
C PRO A 50 12.96 0.23 15.46
N ARG A 51 11.70 -0.13 15.16
CA ARG A 51 11.35 -1.03 14.07
C ARG A 51 11.46 -0.27 12.77
N HIS A 52 12.69 -0.15 12.26
CA HIS A 52 12.99 -0.03 10.82
C HIS A 52 12.54 -1.32 10.13
N THR A 53 11.24 -1.59 10.18
CA THR A 53 10.67 -2.70 9.43
C THR A 53 10.68 -2.35 7.94
N PRO A 54 10.75 -3.36 7.05
CA PRO A 54 10.69 -3.13 5.61
C PRO A 54 9.55 -2.19 5.23
N VAL A 55 9.83 -1.27 4.30
CA VAL A 55 8.81 -0.40 3.72
C VAL A 55 8.10 -1.19 2.63
N GLU A 56 6.78 -1.21 2.73
CA GLU A 56 5.89 -1.81 1.75
C GLU A 56 5.11 -0.75 0.99
N ALA A 57 4.71 -1.08 -0.23
CA ALA A 57 3.79 -0.26 -1.00
C ALA A 57 2.35 -0.56 -0.55
N ALA A 58 1.80 0.30 0.29
CA ALA A 58 0.46 0.16 0.84
C ALA A 58 -0.59 0.77 -0.09
N HIS A 59 -1.46 -0.05 -0.68
CA HIS A 59 -2.51 0.38 -1.60
C HIS A 59 -3.67 1.06 -0.87
N VAL A 60 -3.97 2.29 -1.26
CA VAL A 60 -5.12 3.11 -0.87
C VAL A 60 -6.37 2.60 -1.60
N ASP A 61 -7.10 1.71 -0.94
CA ASP A 61 -8.24 0.99 -1.52
C ASP A 61 -9.39 1.89 -1.99
N HIS A 62 -9.58 3.05 -1.35
CA HIS A 62 -10.57 4.05 -1.75
C HIS A 62 -10.03 5.05 -2.77
N GLY A 63 -8.89 4.74 -3.39
CA GLY A 63 -8.29 5.49 -4.50
C GLY A 63 -9.13 5.48 -5.79
N GLY A 64 -10.44 5.36 -5.76
CA GLY A 64 -11.30 5.81 -6.86
C GLY A 64 -11.34 4.98 -8.15
N ASP A 65 -10.47 4.00 -8.40
CA ASP A 65 -10.58 3.09 -9.56
C ASP A 65 -10.89 1.63 -9.17
N LYS A 66 -11.15 1.39 -7.87
CA LYS A 66 -11.54 0.10 -7.34
C LYS A 66 -13.02 -0.16 -7.63
N GLY A 67 -13.29 -0.94 -8.68
CA GLY A 67 -14.60 -1.55 -8.92
C GLY A 67 -14.84 -2.77 -8.02
N MET A 68 -16.08 -3.26 -7.99
CA MET A 68 -16.47 -4.45 -7.23
C MET A 68 -15.55 -5.64 -7.56
N GLN A 69 -14.93 -6.25 -6.54
CA GLN A 69 -13.96 -7.35 -6.67
C GLN A 69 -12.67 -7.05 -7.47
N THR A 70 -12.36 -5.79 -7.77
CA THR A 70 -11.09 -5.41 -8.41
C THR A 70 -10.11 -4.81 -7.40
N LYS A 71 -8.82 -4.84 -7.74
CA LYS A 71 -7.77 -4.14 -6.99
C LYS A 71 -7.66 -2.69 -7.48
N ALA A 72 -7.32 -1.78 -6.57
CA ALA A 72 -6.95 -0.41 -6.92
C ALA A 72 -5.70 -0.41 -7.82
N SER A 73 -5.55 0.59 -8.69
CA SER A 73 -4.33 0.78 -9.47
C SER A 73 -3.12 0.97 -8.56
N ASP A 74 -1.96 0.49 -9.01
CA ASP A 74 -0.70 0.62 -8.27
C ASP A 74 -0.31 2.09 -8.04
N ARG A 75 -0.80 3.03 -8.86
CA ARG A 75 -0.59 4.47 -8.63
C ARG A 75 -1.15 4.95 -7.29
N PHE A 76 -2.10 4.23 -6.71
CA PHE A 76 -2.68 4.52 -5.40
C PHE A 76 -1.97 3.77 -4.28
N ALA A 77 -0.64 3.74 -4.31
CA ALA A 77 0.15 3.20 -3.22
C ALA A 77 1.01 4.28 -2.57
N ILE A 78 1.20 4.16 -1.26
CA ILE A 78 2.10 4.99 -0.46
C ILE A 78 3.13 4.13 0.27
N PRO A 79 4.33 4.64 0.59
CA PRO A 79 5.32 3.87 1.32
C PRO A 79 4.98 3.86 2.81
N LEU A 80 4.74 2.69 3.38
CA LEU A 80 4.54 2.51 4.82
C LEU A 80 5.50 1.46 5.35
N CYS A 81 6.12 1.69 6.52
CA CYS A 81 6.84 0.61 7.20
C CYS A 81 5.87 -0.51 7.60
N GLN A 82 6.34 -1.74 7.70
CA GLN A 82 5.51 -2.91 8.03
C GLN A 82 4.57 -2.67 9.22
N ARG A 83 5.04 -2.01 10.29
CA ARG A 83 4.18 -1.69 11.45
C ARG A 83 2.98 -0.83 11.04
N HIS A 84 3.21 0.28 10.34
CA HIS A 84 2.13 1.19 9.92
C HIS A 84 1.25 0.56 8.85
N HIS A 85 1.82 -0.28 7.99
CA HIS A 85 1.07 -1.10 7.04
C HIS A 85 0.16 -2.10 7.75
N ASP A 86 0.66 -2.81 8.76
CA ASP A 86 -0.13 -3.75 9.56
C ASP A 86 -1.20 -3.03 10.41
N GLU A 87 -0.88 -1.84 10.92
CA GLU A 87 -1.83 -1.00 11.63
C GLU A 87 -2.96 -0.52 10.70
N GLN A 88 -2.63 -0.14 9.47
CA GLN A 88 -3.61 0.19 8.44
C GLN A 88 -4.56 -1.00 8.19
N HIS A 89 -4.06 -2.24 8.24
CA HIS A 89 -4.91 -3.44 8.14
C HIS A 89 -5.59 -3.86 9.46
N GLY A 90 -5.40 -3.11 10.55
CA GLY A 90 -5.94 -3.44 11.87
C GLY A 90 -5.27 -4.62 12.58
N LYS A 91 -4.12 -5.10 12.10
CA LYS A 91 -3.43 -6.26 12.69
C LYS A 91 -2.71 -5.92 14.00
N VAL A 92 -2.38 -4.65 14.20
CA VAL A 92 -1.64 -4.15 15.38
C VAL A 92 -2.24 -2.83 15.88
N GLY A 93 -1.97 -2.50 17.15
CA GLY A 93 -2.41 -1.25 17.80
C GLY A 93 -3.65 -1.41 18.69
N SER A 94 -3.89 -0.46 19.61
CA SER A 94 -5.05 -0.47 20.52
C SER A 94 -6.40 -0.25 19.80
N PHE A 95 -6.32 0.19 18.54
CA PHE A 95 -7.47 0.38 17.64
C PHE A 95 -7.70 -0.82 16.71
N SER A 96 -7.10 -1.99 17.00
CA SER A 96 -7.04 -3.19 16.14
C SER A 96 -8.37 -3.69 15.59
N GLN A 97 -9.52 -3.23 16.10
CA GLN A 97 -10.84 -3.58 15.58
C GLN A 97 -11.45 -2.57 14.59
N ARG A 98 -10.74 -1.47 14.27
CA ARG A 98 -11.14 -0.49 13.24
C ARG A 98 -10.04 -0.29 12.19
N GLY A 99 -9.53 -1.39 11.66
CA GLY A 99 -8.63 -1.36 10.51
C GLY A 99 -9.26 -0.68 9.29
N GLY A 100 -8.43 -0.27 8.35
CA GLY A 100 -8.82 0.39 7.11
C GLY A 100 -8.33 1.84 7.01
N TRP A 101 -8.21 2.30 5.78
CA TRP A 101 -7.68 3.62 5.46
C TRP A 101 -8.39 4.77 6.18
N LYS A 102 -9.73 4.75 6.26
CA LYS A 102 -10.49 5.83 6.90
C LYS A 102 -10.07 6.06 8.36
N SER A 103 -9.91 4.99 9.13
CA SER A 103 -9.48 5.10 10.54
C SER A 103 -8.00 5.46 10.66
N PHE A 104 -7.17 4.97 9.73
CA PHE A 104 -5.76 5.28 9.66
C PHE A 104 -5.51 6.78 9.33
N GLU A 105 -6.19 7.30 8.32
CA GLU A 105 -6.21 8.71 7.92
C GLU A 105 -6.66 9.62 9.07
N LEU A 106 -7.72 9.23 9.79
CA LEU A 106 -8.21 9.99 10.95
C LEU A 106 -7.19 10.03 12.10
N LYS A 107 -6.51 8.91 12.37
CA LYS A 107 -5.52 8.81 13.45
C LYS A 107 -4.30 9.70 13.18
N TYR A 108 -3.79 9.67 11.97
CA TYR A 108 -2.56 10.38 11.59
C TYR A 108 -2.83 11.73 10.92
N GLY A 109 -4.08 12.09 10.65
CA GLY A 109 -4.46 13.42 10.17
C GLY A 109 -3.99 13.73 8.75
N PHE A 110 -4.19 12.81 7.81
CA PHE A 110 -3.82 13.00 6.40
C PHE A 110 -4.85 12.40 5.43
N ASP A 111 -4.76 12.80 4.16
CA ASP A 111 -5.56 12.26 3.05
C ASP A 111 -4.67 11.32 2.22
N ALA A 112 -4.88 10.02 2.35
CA ALA A 112 -4.05 8.99 1.74
C ALA A 112 -4.10 9.04 0.21
N ARG A 113 -5.22 9.49 -0.36
CA ARG A 113 -5.32 9.69 -1.80
C ARG A 113 -4.41 10.82 -2.25
N LYS A 114 -4.46 11.99 -1.62
CA LYS A 114 -3.58 13.11 -1.99
C LYS A 114 -2.11 12.75 -1.86
N VAL A 115 -1.75 11.97 -0.84
CA VAL A 115 -0.39 11.47 -0.65
C VAL A 115 0.01 10.51 -1.78
N ALA A 116 -0.84 9.55 -2.13
CA ALA A 116 -0.57 8.64 -3.24
C ALA A 116 -0.39 9.39 -4.57
N ASP A 117 -1.23 10.39 -4.84
CA ASP A 117 -1.12 11.22 -6.04
C ASP A 117 0.20 12.03 -6.06
N ALA A 118 0.70 12.46 -4.90
CA ALA A 118 1.98 13.15 -4.80
C ALA A 118 3.16 12.21 -5.11
N TYR A 119 3.16 10.99 -4.56
CA TYR A 119 4.18 9.99 -4.86
C TYR A 119 4.16 9.55 -6.32
N TRP A 120 2.97 9.36 -6.91
CA TRP A 120 2.84 9.04 -8.32
C TRP A 120 3.46 10.13 -9.20
N LYS A 121 3.16 11.40 -8.92
CA LYS A 121 3.73 12.54 -9.65
C LYS A 121 5.24 12.67 -9.48
N ALA A 122 5.77 12.30 -8.31
CA ALA A 122 7.19 12.38 -8.00
C ALA A 122 8.02 11.21 -8.59
N TRP A 123 7.38 10.12 -9.01
CA TRP A 123 8.08 8.96 -9.56
C TRP A 123 8.77 9.28 -10.90
N PRO A 124 10.10 9.18 -11.01
CA PRO A 124 10.81 9.53 -12.25
C PRO A 124 10.42 8.66 -13.46
N GLY A 125 10.03 7.40 -13.21
CA GLY A 125 9.61 6.46 -14.26
C GLY A 125 8.18 6.69 -14.75
N ARG A 126 7.43 7.64 -14.18
CA ARG A 126 6.01 7.87 -14.50
C ARG A 126 5.79 8.13 -15.98
N ARG A 127 6.54 9.07 -16.58
CA ARG A 127 6.35 9.47 -17.98
C ARG A 127 6.54 8.30 -18.93
N ALA A 128 7.64 7.56 -18.78
CA ALA A 128 7.92 6.38 -19.58
C ALA A 128 6.85 5.29 -19.38
N TRP A 129 6.32 5.13 -18.17
CA TRP A 129 5.22 4.18 -17.93
C TRP A 129 3.93 4.63 -18.63
N GLU A 130 3.54 5.90 -18.51
CA GLU A 130 2.33 6.49 -19.13
C GLU A 130 2.39 6.48 -20.66
N GLU A 131 3.58 6.64 -21.25
CA GLU A 131 3.81 6.56 -22.70
C GLU A 131 3.72 5.12 -23.24
N ASN A 132 3.89 4.11 -22.38
CA ASN A 132 3.81 2.69 -22.72
C ASN A 132 2.50 2.02 -22.26
N GLN A 133 1.50 2.79 -21.82
CA GLN A 133 0.14 2.31 -21.52
C GLN A 133 -0.77 2.42 -22.75
#